data_AF-A0A2G6U253-F1
#
_entry.id   AF-A0A2G6U253-F1
#
_cell.length_a   1.000
_cell.length_b   1.000
_cell.length_c   1.000
_cell.angle_alpha   90.00
_cell.angle_beta   90.00
_cell.angle_gamma   90.00
#
_symmetry.space_group_name_H-M   'P 1'
#
loop_
_entity.id
_entity.type
_entity.pdbx_description
1 polymer ?
#
loop_
_entity_poly.entity_id
_entity_poly.type
_entity_poly.pdbx_seq_one_letter_code
_entity_poly.pdbx_strand_id
1 'polypeptide(L)'
;MDFFTLAIIVFIAIYLLKTQQQRRHTLLLAQYLGRFQIEKLMGGLIEGYLRVLGESDEQRRAQIWTVLDNTEANLAEQFQRFAKEMATADPQLTRVSTLPVALPYLDRLFPSSSFDLRDAMQLHARGIASVRVADSRNEDERRARAFTMTAELLLMQYTCHWFCKSRAVASLRLVARHKTPFEQVLASVTDQTRRDYRQLIA
;
A
#
# COMPACT_ATOMS: atom_id res chain seq x y z
N MET A 1 -40.00 20.62 10.49
CA MET A 1 -39.11 19.81 9.64
C MET A 1 -39.28 18.37 10.10
N ASP A 2 -39.68 17.46 9.21
CA ASP A 2 -39.81 16.05 9.56
C ASP A 2 -38.43 15.44 9.84
N PHE A 3 -38.36 14.49 10.77
CA PHE A 3 -37.14 13.78 11.17
C PHE A 3 -36.46 13.13 9.97
N PHE A 4 -37.25 12.53 9.06
CA PHE A 4 -36.72 11.92 7.84
C PHE A 4 -36.08 12.93 6.89
N THR A 5 -36.67 14.12 6.73
CA THR A 5 -36.08 15.19 5.92
C THR A 5 -34.74 15.64 6.51
N LEU A 6 -34.67 15.79 7.83
CA LEU A 6 -33.43 16.17 8.51
C LEU A 6 -32.35 15.08 8.38
N ALA A 7 -32.73 13.81 8.54
CA ALA A 7 -31.82 12.67 8.36
C ALA A 7 -31.24 12.61 6.93
N ILE A 8 -32.07 12.84 5.90
CA ILE A 8 -31.62 12.87 4.49
C ILE A 8 -30.62 14.01 4.27
N ILE A 9 -30.90 15.21 4.77
CA ILE A 9 -30.00 16.38 4.63
C ILE A 9 -28.65 16.08 5.28
N VAL A 10 -28.65 15.52 6.50
CA VAL A 10 -27.42 15.13 7.21
C VAL A 10 -26.64 14.08 6.43
N PHE A 11 -27.31 13.07 5.88
CA PHE A 11 -26.66 12.03 5.09
C PHE A 11 -26.01 12.58 3.82
N ILE A 12 -26.71 13.47 3.10
CA ILE A 12 -26.18 14.14 1.90
C ILE A 12 -24.95 14.98 2.26
N ALA A 13 -25.02 15.76 3.35
CA ALA A 13 -23.89 16.57 3.79
C ALA A 13 -22.65 15.71 4.11
N ILE A 14 -22.82 14.62 4.84
CA ILE A 14 -21.74 13.67 5.15
C ILE A 14 -21.16 13.07 3.86
N TYR A 15 -22.01 12.66 2.93
CA TYR A 15 -21.58 12.08 1.66
C TYR A 15 -20.75 13.04 0.80
N LEU A 16 -21.16 14.31 0.70
CA LEU A 16 -20.44 15.34 -0.05
C LEU A 16 -19.08 15.63 0.57
N LEU A 17 -19.02 15.82 1.89
CA LEU A 17 -17.76 16.08 2.62
C LEU A 17 -16.77 14.91 2.47
N LYS A 18 -17.27 13.67 2.59
CA LYS A 18 -16.47 12.45 2.36
C LYS A 18 -15.91 12.40 0.95
N THR A 19 -16.73 12.69 -0.06
CA THR A 19 -16.32 12.68 -1.47
C THR A 19 -15.23 13.72 -1.74
N GLN A 20 -15.37 14.91 -1.18
CA GLN A 20 -14.37 15.97 -1.29
C GLN A 20 -13.03 15.56 -0.63
N GLN A 21 -13.07 14.99 0.57
CA GLN A 21 -11.87 14.51 1.26
C GLN A 21 -11.15 13.40 0.47
N GLN A 22 -11.89 12.41 -0.04
CA GLN A 22 -11.31 11.36 -0.87
C GLN A 22 -10.66 11.90 -2.14
N ARG A 23 -11.28 12.89 -2.79
CA ARG A 23 -10.69 13.55 -3.97
C ARG A 23 -9.39 14.26 -3.61
N ARG A 24 -9.34 14.96 -2.48
CA ARG A 24 -8.10 15.61 -1.99
C ARG A 24 -7.00 14.60 -1.74
N HIS A 25 -7.27 13.52 -1.01
CA HIS A 25 -6.28 12.46 -0.76
C HIS A 25 -5.79 11.81 -2.05
N THR A 26 -6.71 11.50 -2.98
CA THR A 26 -6.38 10.90 -4.27
C THR A 26 -5.49 11.83 -5.09
N LEU A 27 -5.81 13.12 -5.17
CA LEU A 27 -5.00 14.11 -5.89
C LEU A 27 -3.63 14.31 -5.23
N LEU A 28 -3.58 14.36 -3.91
CA LEU A 28 -2.32 14.49 -3.16
C LEU A 28 -1.41 13.30 -3.44
N LEU A 29 -1.91 12.07 -3.28
CA LEU A 29 -1.12 10.88 -3.56
C LEU A 29 -0.68 10.85 -5.04
N ALA A 30 -1.59 11.17 -5.97
CA ALA A 30 -1.27 11.20 -7.40
C ALA A 30 -0.20 12.23 -7.76
N GLN A 31 -0.17 13.39 -7.09
CA GLN A 31 0.83 14.44 -7.33
C GLN A 31 2.25 13.96 -7.03
N TYR A 32 2.43 13.19 -5.95
CA TYR A 32 3.73 12.62 -5.59
C TYR A 32 4.02 11.35 -6.39
N LEU A 33 3.06 10.42 -6.48
CA LEU A 33 3.25 9.11 -7.11
C LEU A 33 3.39 9.19 -8.64
N GLY A 34 2.70 10.13 -9.29
CA GLY A 34 2.63 10.23 -10.75
C GLY A 34 3.95 10.59 -11.45
N ARG A 35 4.99 10.93 -10.68
CA ARG A 35 6.36 11.19 -11.17
C ARG A 35 7.19 9.91 -11.32
N PHE A 36 6.65 8.78 -10.86
CA PHE A 36 7.33 7.50 -10.77
C PHE A 36 6.58 6.43 -11.56
N GLN A 37 7.25 5.31 -11.84
CA GLN A 37 6.71 4.13 -12.50
C GLN A 37 6.38 3.01 -11.50
N ILE A 38 6.18 3.35 -10.21
CA ILE A 38 5.97 2.38 -9.11
C ILE A 38 4.86 1.39 -9.43
N GLU A 39 3.70 1.84 -9.94
CA GLU A 39 2.58 0.94 -10.26
C GLU A 39 2.94 -0.05 -11.38
N LYS A 40 3.62 0.43 -12.42
CA LYS A 40 4.05 -0.40 -13.55
C LYS A 40 5.11 -1.43 -13.12
N LEU A 41 6.10 -0.99 -12.35
CA LEU A 41 7.18 -1.86 -11.84
C LEU A 41 6.61 -2.91 -10.87
N MET A 42 5.73 -2.51 -9.96
CA MET A 42 5.05 -3.43 -9.05
C MET A 42 4.22 -4.47 -9.79
N GLY A 43 3.43 -4.05 -10.79
CA GLY A 43 2.66 -4.99 -11.63
C GLY A 43 3.57 -5.99 -12.35
N GLY A 44 4.64 -5.48 -12.97
CA GLY A 44 5.64 -6.32 -13.65
C GLY A 44 6.33 -7.32 -12.73
N LEU A 45 6.63 -6.93 -11.48
CA LEU A 45 7.21 -7.85 -10.49
C LEU A 45 6.24 -8.93 -10.06
N ILE A 46 5.01 -8.57 -9.69
CA ILE A 46 4.02 -9.56 -9.21
C ILE A 46 3.73 -10.58 -10.32
N GLU A 47 3.51 -10.13 -11.55
CA GLU A 47 3.32 -11.01 -12.71
C GLU A 47 4.57 -11.85 -13.02
N GLY A 48 5.74 -11.22 -12.89
CA GLY A 48 7.03 -11.85 -13.11
C GLY A 48 7.34 -12.97 -12.11
N TYR A 49 7.04 -12.75 -10.83
CA TYR A 49 7.18 -13.78 -9.80
C TYR A 49 6.25 -14.96 -10.06
N LEU A 50 4.98 -14.72 -10.40
CA LEU A 50 4.06 -15.80 -10.74
C LEU A 50 4.58 -16.62 -11.94
N ARG A 51 5.15 -15.94 -12.94
CA ARG A 51 5.73 -16.60 -14.12
C ARG A 51 6.96 -17.42 -13.77
N VAL A 52 7.93 -16.86 -13.05
CA VAL A 52 9.19 -17.54 -12.75
C VAL A 52 8.98 -18.75 -11.83
N LEU A 53 8.00 -18.67 -10.92
CA LEU A 53 7.62 -19.77 -10.03
C LEU A 53 6.99 -20.96 -10.78
N GLY A 54 6.34 -20.70 -11.91
CA GLY A 54 5.74 -21.72 -12.78
C GLY A 54 6.66 -22.22 -13.91
N GLU A 55 7.86 -21.66 -14.05
CA GLU A 55 8.77 -22.00 -15.16
C GLU A 55 9.62 -23.24 -14.83
N SER A 56 9.51 -24.28 -15.66
CA SER A 56 10.20 -25.55 -15.50
C SER A 56 11.62 -25.53 -16.08
N ASP A 57 11.85 -24.74 -17.13
CA ASP A 57 13.15 -24.63 -17.79
C ASP A 57 14.11 -23.74 -16.99
N GLU A 58 15.25 -24.30 -16.58
CA GLU A 58 16.22 -23.61 -15.72
C GLU A 58 16.87 -22.40 -16.41
N GLN A 59 17.16 -22.48 -17.70
CA GLN A 59 17.79 -21.38 -18.44
C GLN A 59 16.83 -20.21 -18.59
N ARG A 60 15.56 -20.48 -18.93
CA ARG A 60 14.51 -19.45 -19.01
C ARG A 60 14.23 -18.85 -17.63
N ARG A 61 14.17 -19.67 -16.59
CA ARG A 61 13.99 -19.21 -15.21
C ARG A 61 15.09 -18.23 -14.80
N ALA A 62 16.35 -18.55 -15.08
CA ALA A 62 17.49 -17.69 -14.80
C ALA A 62 17.42 -16.35 -15.55
N GLN A 63 16.99 -16.36 -16.81
CA GLN A 63 16.77 -15.13 -17.59
C GLN A 63 15.66 -14.26 -16.99
N ILE A 64 14.53 -14.86 -16.60
CA ILE A 64 13.43 -14.13 -15.96
C ILE A 64 13.93 -13.51 -14.65
N TRP A 65 14.64 -14.25 -13.81
CA TRP A 65 15.21 -13.73 -12.56
C TRP A 65 16.09 -12.50 -12.78
N THR A 66 16.93 -12.51 -13.82
CA THR A 66 17.80 -11.36 -14.14
C THR A 66 16.99 -10.10 -14.47
N VAL A 67 15.85 -10.25 -15.16
CA VAL A 67 14.93 -9.12 -15.44
C VAL A 67 14.24 -8.65 -14.16
N LEU A 68 13.85 -9.58 -13.28
CA LEU A 68 13.19 -9.26 -12.01
C LEU A 68 14.13 -8.53 -11.05
N ASP A 69 15.39 -8.95 -10.92
CA ASP A 69 16.38 -8.29 -10.06
C ASP A 69 16.53 -6.80 -10.42
N ASN A 70 16.60 -6.48 -11.72
CA ASN A 70 16.66 -5.10 -12.20
C ASN A 70 15.38 -4.32 -11.92
N THR A 71 14.22 -4.98 -12.07
CA THR A 71 12.91 -4.36 -11.82
C THR A 71 12.71 -4.08 -10.33
N GLU A 72 13.16 -4.98 -9.45
CA GLU A 72 13.16 -4.82 -7.99
C GLU A 72 14.01 -3.64 -7.55
N ALA A 73 15.27 -3.58 -8.03
CA ALA A 73 16.18 -2.50 -7.69
C ALA A 73 15.61 -1.14 -8.08
N ASN A 74 15.06 -1.04 -9.30
CA ASN A 74 14.44 0.18 -9.80
C ASN A 74 13.18 0.55 -8.99
N LEU A 75 12.35 -0.43 -8.64
CA LEU A 75 11.17 -0.19 -7.81
C LEU A 75 11.57 0.32 -6.42
N ALA A 76 12.53 -0.33 -5.77
CA ALA A 76 12.99 0.06 -4.45
C ALA A 76 13.57 1.47 -4.44
N GLU A 77 14.41 1.82 -5.43
CA GLU A 77 14.97 3.17 -5.58
C GLU A 77 13.88 4.23 -5.80
N GLN A 78 12.98 3.99 -6.75
CA GLN A 78 11.88 4.92 -7.02
C GLN A 78 10.95 5.08 -5.83
N PHE A 79 10.66 3.99 -5.11
CA PHE A 79 9.78 4.04 -3.95
C PHE A 79 10.44 4.77 -2.77
N GLN A 80 11.75 4.60 -2.54
CA GLN A 80 12.49 5.38 -1.54
C GLN A 80 12.46 6.87 -1.86
N ARG A 81 12.70 7.25 -3.13
CA ARG A 81 12.59 8.65 -3.56
C ARG A 81 11.18 9.20 -3.39
N PHE A 82 10.16 8.43 -3.78
CA PHE A 82 8.76 8.79 -3.57
C PHE A 82 8.44 9.02 -2.09
N ALA A 83 8.84 8.10 -1.20
CA ALA A 83 8.61 8.25 0.24
C ALA A 83 9.32 9.48 0.81
N LYS A 84 10.54 9.78 0.34
CA LYS A 84 11.29 10.99 0.72
C LYS A 84 10.58 12.27 0.25
N GLU A 85 10.08 12.31 -0.98
CA GLU A 85 9.31 13.45 -1.49
C GLU A 85 7.99 13.59 -0.73
N MET A 86 7.26 12.50 -0.49
CA MET A 86 5.99 12.53 0.24
C MET A 86 6.15 12.98 1.70
N ALA A 87 7.30 12.76 2.32
CA ALA A 87 7.57 13.24 3.68
C ALA A 87 7.50 14.78 3.81
N THR A 88 7.62 15.52 2.71
CA THR A 88 7.47 16.99 2.71
C THR A 88 6.02 17.47 2.59
N ALA A 89 5.06 16.56 2.44
CA ALA A 89 3.65 16.91 2.36
C ALA A 89 3.15 17.49 3.71
N ASP A 90 2.10 18.32 3.61
CA ASP A 90 1.44 18.90 4.78
C ASP A 90 0.88 17.78 5.68
N PRO A 91 1.31 17.67 6.96
CA PRO A 91 0.82 16.68 7.91
C PRO A 91 -0.70 16.67 8.05
N GLN A 92 -1.37 17.81 7.88
CA GLN A 92 -2.82 17.90 8.02
C GLN A 92 -3.58 17.24 6.87
N LEU A 93 -2.91 17.03 5.72
CA LEU A 93 -3.49 16.42 4.53
C LEU A 93 -3.13 14.94 4.38
N THR A 94 -2.22 14.41 5.21
CA THR A 94 -1.73 13.03 5.15
C THR A 94 -2.30 12.13 6.23
N ARG A 95 -3.24 12.63 7.03
CA ARG A 95 -3.92 11.88 8.10
C ARG A 95 -4.83 10.79 7.52
N VAL A 96 -4.73 9.59 8.08
CA VAL A 96 -5.54 8.43 7.71
C VAL A 96 -6.34 7.97 8.92
N SER A 97 -7.67 7.99 8.84
CA SER A 97 -8.53 7.52 9.93
C SER A 97 -8.48 6.00 10.07
N THR A 98 -8.30 5.51 11.30
CA THR A 98 -8.35 4.08 11.63
C THR A 98 -9.77 3.58 11.96
N LEU A 99 -10.72 4.50 12.10
CA LEU A 99 -12.09 4.18 12.48
C LEU A 99 -12.85 3.41 11.38
N PRO A 100 -13.72 2.45 11.77
CA PRO A 100 -14.47 1.64 10.82
C PRO A 100 -15.53 2.46 10.06
N VAL A 101 -15.98 3.58 10.64
CA VAL A 101 -16.92 4.50 10.01
C VAL A 101 -16.15 5.65 9.38
N ALA A 102 -16.18 5.72 8.05
CA ALA A 102 -15.58 6.81 7.30
C ALA A 102 -16.46 8.08 7.36
N LEU A 103 -16.57 8.67 8.55
CA LEU A 103 -17.09 10.03 8.71
C LEU A 103 -15.96 11.03 8.45
N PRO A 104 -16.22 12.06 7.64
CA PRO A 104 -15.21 13.03 7.26
C PRO A 104 -14.72 13.84 8.46
N TYR A 105 -13.42 14.15 8.48
CA TYR A 105 -12.75 14.95 9.52
C TYR A 105 -12.73 14.38 10.95
N LEU A 106 -13.14 13.12 11.18
CA LEU A 106 -13.03 12.49 12.51
C LEU A 106 -11.59 12.39 13.00
N ASP A 107 -10.62 12.29 12.10
CA ASP A 107 -9.19 12.32 12.40
C ASP A 107 -8.74 13.62 13.08
N ARG A 108 -9.49 14.72 12.91
CA ARG A 108 -9.26 15.99 13.63
C ARG A 108 -9.85 15.99 15.04
N LEU A 109 -10.94 15.26 15.25
CA LEU A 109 -11.65 15.18 16.53
C LEU A 109 -11.11 14.06 17.43
N PHE A 110 -10.60 12.98 16.84
CA PHE A 110 -10.02 11.82 17.52
C PHE A 110 -8.61 11.54 16.97
N PRO A 111 -7.60 12.36 17.32
CA PRO A 111 -6.24 12.21 16.80
C PRO A 111 -5.63 10.83 17.05
N SER A 112 -5.99 10.19 18.18
CA SER A 112 -5.54 8.86 18.57
C SER A 112 -6.13 7.73 17.72
N SER A 113 -7.07 8.01 16.81
CA SER A 113 -7.64 7.04 15.87
C SER A 113 -7.25 7.39 14.44
N SER A 114 -6.00 7.80 14.26
CA SER A 114 -5.43 8.10 12.96
C SER A 114 -3.93 7.86 12.93
N PHE A 115 -3.40 7.61 11.73
CA PHE A 115 -1.95 7.56 11.49
C PHE A 115 -1.56 8.50 10.36
N ASP A 116 -0.27 8.78 10.22
CA ASP A 116 0.27 9.61 9.15
C ASP A 116 0.74 8.76 7.96
N LEU A 117 0.22 9.07 6.78
CA LEU A 117 0.64 8.40 5.54
C LEU A 117 2.14 8.53 5.28
N ARG A 118 2.76 9.65 5.68
CA ARG A 118 4.19 9.91 5.46
C ARG A 118 5.04 8.87 6.18
N ASP A 119 4.67 8.53 7.41
CA ASP A 119 5.33 7.50 8.20
C ASP A 119 5.07 6.11 7.60
N ALA A 120 3.85 5.87 7.11
CA ALA A 120 3.51 4.64 6.41
C ALA A 120 4.36 4.43 5.14
N MET A 121 4.58 5.47 4.34
CA MET A 121 5.39 5.36 3.12
C MET A 121 6.87 5.16 3.43
N GLN A 122 7.41 5.77 4.49
CA GLN A 122 8.77 5.48 4.95
C GLN A 122 8.91 4.03 5.42
N LEU A 123 7.91 3.53 6.15
CA LEU A 123 7.86 2.12 6.57
C LEU A 123 7.89 1.18 5.37
N HIS A 124 7.02 1.41 4.38
CA HIS A 124 6.98 0.58 3.16
C HIS A 124 8.27 0.66 2.36
N ALA A 125 8.91 1.83 2.29
CA ALA A 125 10.19 1.98 1.60
C ALA A 125 11.29 1.14 2.26
N ARG A 126 11.32 1.08 3.59
CA ARG A 126 12.24 0.20 4.34
C ARG A 126 11.90 -1.27 4.13
N GLY A 127 10.62 -1.64 4.21
CA GLY A 127 10.15 -3.00 4.00
C GLY A 127 10.55 -3.54 2.63
N ILE A 128 10.20 -2.82 1.55
CA ILE A 128 10.56 -3.15 0.17
C ILE A 128 12.08 -3.27 0.01
N ALA A 129 12.86 -2.29 0.49
CA ALA A 129 14.32 -2.32 0.35
C ALA A 129 15.01 -3.45 1.13
N SER A 130 14.36 -3.97 2.19
CA SER A 130 14.92 -5.05 3.01
C SER A 130 14.82 -6.42 2.34
N VAL A 131 13.80 -6.64 1.49
CA VAL A 131 13.58 -7.91 0.80
C VAL A 131 14.47 -7.99 -0.44
N ARG A 132 15.78 -8.11 -0.25
CA ARG A 132 16.76 -8.21 -1.35
C ARG A 132 16.70 -9.62 -1.98
N VAL A 133 15.86 -9.84 -3.00
CA VAL A 133 15.67 -11.18 -3.60
C VAL A 133 16.93 -11.66 -4.31
N ALA A 134 17.66 -10.75 -4.98
CA ALA A 134 18.92 -11.05 -5.67
C ALA A 134 20.03 -11.62 -4.75
N ASP A 135 19.96 -11.38 -3.44
CA ASP A 135 20.96 -11.87 -2.47
C ASP A 135 20.70 -13.32 -2.00
N SER A 136 19.73 -14.02 -2.60
CA SER A 136 19.34 -15.37 -2.18
C SER A 136 20.44 -16.38 -2.45
N ARG A 137 20.67 -17.30 -1.50
CA ARG A 137 21.74 -18.32 -1.61
C ARG A 137 21.34 -19.51 -2.47
N ASN A 138 20.04 -19.76 -2.60
CA ASN A 138 19.48 -20.84 -3.40
C ASN A 138 18.08 -20.44 -3.91
N GLU A 139 17.52 -21.29 -4.77
CA GLU A 139 16.23 -21.04 -5.40
C GLU A 139 15.09 -20.98 -4.36
N ASP A 140 15.07 -21.86 -3.35
CA ASP A 140 14.02 -21.85 -2.32
C ASP A 140 13.98 -20.55 -1.51
N GLU A 141 15.15 -20.03 -1.13
CA GLU A 141 15.29 -18.73 -0.49
C GLU A 141 14.81 -17.61 -1.44
N ARG A 142 15.13 -17.72 -2.74
CA ARG A 142 14.70 -16.75 -3.75
C ARG A 142 13.18 -16.69 -3.88
N ARG A 143 12.53 -17.86 -3.91
CA ARG A 143 11.07 -17.98 -3.93
C ARG A 143 10.43 -17.42 -2.66
N ALA A 144 11.00 -17.71 -1.49
CA ALA A 144 10.52 -17.18 -0.22
C ALA A 144 10.64 -15.65 -0.13
N ARG A 145 11.76 -15.08 -0.61
CA ARG A 145 11.94 -13.63 -0.68
C ARG A 145 11.00 -12.99 -1.71
N ALA A 146 10.81 -13.57 -2.89
CA ALA A 146 9.83 -13.10 -3.87
C ALA A 146 8.39 -13.09 -3.32
N PHE A 147 8.02 -14.13 -2.56
CA PHE A 147 6.74 -14.19 -1.85
C PHE A 147 6.62 -13.06 -0.81
N THR A 148 7.67 -12.84 0.00
CA THR A 148 7.70 -11.76 1.00
C THR A 148 7.63 -10.39 0.33
N MET A 149 8.37 -10.17 -0.77
CA MET A 149 8.33 -8.93 -1.55
C MET A 149 6.93 -8.67 -2.08
N THR A 150 6.26 -9.71 -2.62
CA THR A 150 4.86 -9.59 -3.05
C THR A 150 3.97 -9.13 -1.91
N ALA A 151 4.13 -9.66 -0.70
CA ALA A 151 3.36 -9.23 0.46
C ALA A 151 3.64 -7.77 0.84
N GLU A 152 4.90 -7.32 0.83
CA GLU A 152 5.28 -5.92 1.11
C GLU A 152 4.60 -4.96 0.10
N LEU A 153 4.61 -5.33 -1.20
CA LEU A 153 3.98 -4.55 -2.26
C LEU A 153 2.45 -4.51 -2.12
N LEU A 154 1.82 -5.62 -1.74
CA LEU A 154 0.38 -5.66 -1.48
C LEU A 154 -0.01 -4.84 -0.25
N LEU A 155 0.79 -4.85 0.82
CA LEU A 155 0.55 -4.05 2.02
C LEU A 155 0.69 -2.55 1.72
N MET A 156 1.69 -2.17 0.92
CA MET A 156 1.86 -0.81 0.42
C MET A 156 0.64 -0.38 -0.42
N GLN A 157 0.23 -1.20 -1.39
CA GLN A 157 -0.94 -0.93 -2.22
C GLN A 157 -2.21 -0.80 -1.36
N TYR A 158 -2.40 -1.68 -0.38
CA TYR A 158 -3.50 -1.60 0.58
C TYR A 158 -3.54 -0.26 1.32
N THR A 159 -2.38 0.18 1.83
CA THR A 159 -2.23 1.45 2.55
C THR A 159 -2.62 2.64 1.69
N CYS A 160 -2.15 2.69 0.43
CA CYS A 160 -2.52 3.73 -0.53
C CYS A 160 -4.04 3.77 -0.78
N HIS A 161 -4.69 2.62 -0.90
CA HIS A 161 -6.15 2.56 -1.07
C HIS A 161 -6.91 2.97 0.20
N TRP A 162 -6.39 2.64 1.38
CA TRP A 162 -6.96 3.08 2.65
C TRP A 162 -6.93 4.60 2.72
N PHE A 163 -5.78 5.22 2.42
CA PHE A 163 -5.63 6.66 2.39
C PHE A 163 -6.60 7.34 1.41
N CYS A 164 -6.62 6.89 0.15
CA CYS A 164 -7.46 7.51 -0.88
C CYS A 164 -8.97 7.31 -0.64
N LYS A 165 -9.36 6.23 0.05
CA LYS A 165 -10.75 5.81 0.23
C LYS A 165 -11.08 5.49 1.68
N SER A 166 -10.91 4.23 2.08
CA SER A 166 -11.19 3.73 3.44
C SER A 166 -10.60 2.34 3.62
N ARG A 167 -10.45 1.91 4.88
CA ARG A 167 -10.02 0.55 5.24
C ARG A 167 -10.88 -0.52 4.58
N ALA A 168 -12.20 -0.34 4.60
CA ALA A 168 -13.15 -1.28 4.01
C ALA A 168 -12.97 -1.42 2.49
N VAL A 169 -12.79 -0.30 1.78
CA VAL A 169 -12.54 -0.32 0.32
C VAL A 169 -11.20 -0.96 0.01
N ALA A 170 -10.16 -0.67 0.79
CA ALA A 170 -8.84 -1.30 0.64
C ALA A 170 -8.93 -2.82 0.83
N SER A 171 -9.60 -3.30 1.87
CA SER A 171 -9.80 -4.73 2.14
C SER A 171 -10.57 -5.42 1.03
N LEU A 172 -11.67 -4.81 0.55
CA LEU A 172 -12.45 -5.39 -0.54
C LEU A 172 -11.63 -5.47 -1.84
N ARG A 173 -10.87 -4.42 -2.19
CA ARG A 173 -10.04 -4.41 -3.40
C ARG A 173 -8.94 -5.46 -3.35
N LEU A 174 -8.29 -5.63 -2.19
CA LEU A 174 -7.25 -6.62 -1.98
C LEU A 174 -7.79 -8.04 -2.22
N VAL A 175 -8.93 -8.38 -1.62
CA VAL A 175 -9.59 -9.68 -1.83
C VAL A 175 -10.08 -9.82 -3.27
N ALA A 176 -10.71 -8.79 -3.84
CA ALA A 176 -11.27 -8.87 -5.18
C ALA A 176 -10.19 -9.15 -6.24
N ARG A 177 -9.05 -8.46 -6.15
CA ARG A 177 -7.96 -8.52 -7.15
C ARG A 177 -6.98 -9.66 -6.90
N HIS A 178 -6.57 -9.87 -5.65
CA HIS A 178 -5.46 -10.78 -5.31
C HIS A 178 -5.92 -12.03 -4.57
N LYS A 179 -7.21 -12.13 -4.21
CA LYS A 179 -7.77 -13.25 -3.43
C LYS A 179 -7.06 -13.45 -2.09
N THR A 180 -6.51 -12.37 -1.52
CA THR A 180 -5.76 -12.41 -0.26
C THR A 180 -6.38 -11.42 0.73
N PRO A 181 -6.77 -11.85 1.95
CA PRO A 181 -7.23 -10.94 2.99
C PRO A 181 -6.05 -10.16 3.60
N PHE A 182 -6.36 -9.00 4.19
CA PHE A 182 -5.35 -8.12 4.81
C PHE A 182 -4.51 -8.84 5.88
N GLU A 183 -5.13 -9.67 6.72
CA GLU A 183 -4.41 -10.39 7.79
C GLU A 183 -3.37 -11.36 7.23
N GLN A 184 -3.66 -11.99 6.09
CA GLN A 184 -2.69 -12.86 5.42
C GLN A 184 -1.55 -12.05 4.80
N VAL A 185 -1.83 -10.91 4.18
CA VAL A 185 -0.77 -10.01 3.68
C VAL A 185 0.14 -9.56 4.83
N LEU A 186 -0.45 -9.11 5.94
CA LEU A 186 0.30 -8.65 7.11
C LEU A 186 1.08 -9.80 7.78
N ALA A 187 0.58 -11.03 7.74
CA ALA A 187 1.33 -12.20 8.20
C ALA A 187 2.51 -12.56 7.28
N SER A 188 2.45 -12.19 6.00
CA SER A 188 3.45 -12.58 4.98
C SER A 188 4.54 -11.54 4.73
N VAL A 189 4.42 -10.32 5.25
CA VAL A 189 5.50 -9.31 5.20
C VAL A 189 6.63 -9.67 6.18
N THR A 190 7.76 -8.94 6.09
CA THR A 190 8.87 -9.10 7.04
C THR A 190 8.41 -8.84 8.49
N ASP A 191 9.08 -9.47 9.46
CA ASP A 191 8.72 -9.29 10.87
C ASP A 191 8.85 -7.84 11.34
N GLN A 192 9.83 -7.09 10.80
CA GLN A 192 10.00 -5.67 11.09
C GLN A 192 8.82 -4.85 10.55
N THR A 193 8.47 -4.99 9.26
CA THR A 193 7.29 -4.34 8.67
C THR A 193 6.04 -4.69 9.46
N ARG A 194 5.83 -5.97 9.82
CA ARG A 194 4.64 -6.41 10.55
C ARG A 194 4.50 -5.70 11.91
N ARG A 195 5.58 -5.63 12.69
CA ARG A 195 5.57 -4.97 14.00
C ARG A 195 5.31 -3.48 13.87
N ASP A 196 6.08 -2.81 13.01
CA ASP A 196 6.00 -1.35 12.84
C ASP A 196 4.64 -0.94 12.29
N TYR A 197 4.08 -1.73 11.35
CA TYR A 197 2.81 -1.41 10.72
C TYR A 197 1.66 -1.57 11.74
N ARG A 198 1.70 -2.61 12.59
CA ARG A 198 0.73 -2.77 13.67
C ARG A 198 0.78 -1.62 14.67
N GLN A 199 1.98 -1.18 15.03
CA GLN A 199 2.16 -0.03 15.92
C GLN A 199 1.65 1.25 15.26
N LEU A 200 1.88 1.43 13.97
CA LEU A 200 1.45 2.61 13.22
C LEU A 200 -0.07 2.74 13.17
N ILE A 201 -0.81 1.62 12.99
CA ILE A 201 -2.27 1.63 12.84
C ILE A 201 -3.04 1.38 14.15
N ALA A 202 -2.33 1.27 15.28
CA ALA A 202 -2.90 0.98 16.59
C ALA A 202 -3.81 2.10 17.10
#